data_AF-A0A948V4J1-F1
#
_entry.id   AF-A0A948V4J1-F1
#
_cell.length_a   1.000
_cell.length_b   1.000
_cell.length_c   1.000
_cell.angle_alpha   90.00
_cell.angle_beta   90.00
_cell.angle_gamma   90.00
#
_symmetry.space_group_name_H-M   'P 1'
#
loop_
_entity.id
_entity.type
_entity.pdbx_description
1 polymer ?
#
loop_
_entity_poly.entity_id
_entity_poly.type
_entity_poly.pdbx_seq_one_letter_code
_entity_poly.pdbx_strand_id
1 'polypeptide(L)'
;AGMKVKIYNTIRELSNRAAELFALKSLGTEIFSPGKSGGYSWLQEHLDGEYIAAWFVPDLQDAAIINSGMSRWHNYYLEGLNWLAKNIGIDGLYIDDVAFDRTTMKRVRKILDTNREGALIDLHSANQFNQRDGFVNSALLYMEHFPYLNRLWFGEYFDYSSKPDFWLTEVSGIPFGLMGEMLQDGGNPWRGMVYGMTSRLPWAGDPRPVWKVWDDFKMAGSRMYGYWSTDCPVKTDNPDILATAYVHDDRVLIALASWADETTTIRLSIDWDAFWFKREGRRLYAPGVPDFQSETVFDPAAPISVEPGKGWLLILR
;
A
#
# COMPACT_ATOMS: atom_id res chain seq x y z
N ALA A 1 1.66 -22.13 -10.01
CA ALA A 1 3.09 -22.23 -9.65
C ALA A 1 3.69 -20.83 -9.72
N GLY A 2 4.52 -20.42 -8.76
CA GLY A 2 5.10 -19.06 -8.71
C GLY A 2 4.45 -18.07 -7.71
N MET A 3 3.55 -18.53 -6.84
CA MET A 3 3.03 -17.70 -5.75
C MET A 3 4.02 -17.65 -4.59
N LYS A 4 4.27 -16.45 -4.08
CA LYS A 4 5.05 -16.20 -2.86
C LYS A 4 4.13 -16.05 -1.66
N VAL A 5 4.57 -16.53 -0.50
CA VAL A 5 3.81 -16.43 0.76
C VAL A 5 4.51 -15.51 1.74
N LYS A 6 3.82 -14.45 2.14
CA LYS A 6 4.20 -13.61 3.28
C LYS A 6 3.36 -14.01 4.49
N ILE A 7 3.97 -13.97 5.67
CA ILE A 7 3.25 -14.19 6.93
C ILE A 7 3.14 -12.88 7.71
N TYR A 8 2.06 -12.75 8.48
CA TYR A 8 2.03 -11.78 9.57
C TYR A 8 2.95 -12.30 10.67
N ASN A 9 4.06 -11.61 10.91
CA ASN A 9 4.98 -11.95 11.99
C ASN A 9 5.59 -10.69 12.56
N THR A 10 5.07 -10.29 13.72
CA THR A 10 5.46 -9.06 14.42
C THR A 10 5.97 -9.37 15.82
N ILE A 11 6.84 -8.51 16.32
CA ILE A 11 7.22 -8.48 17.73
C ILE A 11 6.30 -7.56 18.56
N ARG A 12 5.52 -6.69 17.90
CA ARG A 12 4.62 -5.70 18.53
C ARG A 12 3.60 -6.34 19.46
N GLU A 13 3.22 -7.58 19.20
CA GLU A 13 2.16 -8.28 19.89
C GLU A 13 2.64 -9.69 20.27
N LEU A 14 2.36 -10.12 21.50
CA LEU A 14 2.61 -11.49 21.94
C LEU A 14 1.30 -12.18 22.30
N SER A 15 1.02 -13.28 21.62
CA SER A 15 -0.14 -14.15 21.85
C SER A 15 -0.15 -14.75 23.25
N ASN A 16 -1.34 -14.93 23.82
CA ASN A 16 -1.59 -15.72 25.03
C ASN A 16 -1.19 -17.19 24.90
N ARG A 17 -0.90 -17.66 23.68
CA ARG A 17 -0.43 -19.01 23.38
C ARG A 17 1.10 -19.13 23.41
N ALA A 18 1.83 -18.02 23.57
CA ALA A 18 3.28 -18.06 23.69
C ALA A 18 3.70 -18.74 25.00
N ALA A 19 4.57 -19.74 24.91
CA ALA A 19 5.05 -20.49 26.08
C ALA A 19 5.83 -19.59 27.05
N GLU A 20 6.45 -18.54 26.53
CA GLU A 20 7.27 -17.60 27.28
C GLU A 20 6.47 -16.50 27.99
N LEU A 21 5.15 -16.39 27.76
CA LEU A 21 4.33 -15.26 28.21
C LEU A 21 4.53 -14.92 29.70
N PHE A 22 4.38 -15.91 30.59
CA PHE A 22 4.50 -15.70 32.03
C PHE A 22 5.94 -15.39 32.47
N ALA A 23 6.93 -16.00 31.81
CA ALA A 23 8.33 -15.70 32.08
C ALA A 23 8.64 -14.24 31.69
N LEU A 24 8.21 -13.79 30.52
CA LEU A 24 8.35 -12.40 30.08
C LEU A 24 7.58 -11.44 30.98
N LYS A 25 6.36 -11.81 31.41
CA LYS A 25 5.53 -10.99 32.31
C LYS A 25 6.17 -10.82 33.69
N SER A 26 6.94 -11.80 34.17
CA SER A 26 7.69 -11.72 35.43
C SER A 26 8.78 -10.64 35.43
N LEU A 27 9.19 -10.14 34.25
CA LEU A 27 10.13 -9.03 34.09
C LEU A 27 9.46 -7.64 34.24
N GLY A 28 8.20 -7.59 34.67
CA GLY A 28 7.46 -6.36 34.85
C GLY A 28 7.17 -5.68 33.51
N THR A 29 7.61 -4.42 33.36
CA THR A 29 7.36 -3.58 32.19
C THR A 29 8.55 -3.51 31.23
N GLU A 30 9.58 -4.37 31.41
CA GLU A 30 10.73 -4.42 30.50
C GLU A 30 10.32 -4.82 29.07
N ILE A 31 9.42 -5.81 28.96
CA ILE A 31 9.00 -6.39 27.68
C ILE A 31 7.61 -5.91 27.25
N PHE A 32 6.65 -5.83 28.17
CA PHE A 32 5.28 -5.43 27.84
C PHE A 32 5.01 -4.00 28.26
N SER A 33 4.34 -3.25 27.38
CA SER A 33 3.95 -1.88 27.68
C SER A 33 2.90 -1.84 28.80
N PRO A 34 3.06 -0.99 29.83
CA PRO A 34 2.04 -0.83 30.85
C PRO A 34 0.78 -0.21 30.25
N GLY A 35 -0.37 -0.59 30.78
CA GLY A 35 -1.68 -0.14 30.30
C GLY A 35 -2.80 -0.44 31.27
N LYS A 36 -4.02 -0.10 30.85
CA LYS A 36 -5.24 -0.20 31.68
C LYS A 36 -5.75 -1.63 31.86
N SER A 37 -5.11 -2.62 31.25
CA SER A 37 -5.54 -4.02 31.23
C SER A 37 -6.91 -4.19 30.52
N GLY A 38 -7.47 -5.40 30.52
CA GLY A 38 -8.74 -5.71 29.87
C GLY A 38 -8.59 -6.61 28.64
N GLY A 39 -9.43 -6.42 27.62
CA GLY A 39 -9.44 -7.29 26.44
C GLY A 39 -10.21 -8.59 26.68
N TYR A 40 -9.83 -9.65 25.96
CA TYR A 40 -10.50 -10.96 26.06
C TYR A 40 -10.45 -11.54 27.49
N SER A 41 -11.49 -12.28 27.91
CA SER A 41 -11.65 -12.74 29.29
C SER A 41 -10.44 -13.53 29.80
N TRP A 42 -9.81 -14.33 28.95
CA TRP A 42 -8.60 -15.06 29.31
C TRP A 42 -7.47 -14.14 29.80
N LEU A 43 -7.26 -12.99 29.15
CA LEU A 43 -6.23 -12.02 29.58
C LEU A 43 -6.56 -11.44 30.96
N GLN A 44 -7.84 -11.18 31.23
CA GLN A 44 -8.30 -10.64 32.52
C GLN A 44 -8.20 -11.66 33.65
N GLU A 45 -8.43 -12.93 33.35
CA GLU A 45 -8.41 -14.03 34.32
C GLU A 45 -7.00 -14.51 34.66
N HIS A 46 -6.04 -14.35 33.74
CA HIS A 46 -4.70 -14.97 33.85
C HIS A 46 -3.54 -13.96 33.87
N LEU A 47 -3.75 -12.72 33.43
CA LEU A 47 -2.73 -11.68 33.48
C LEU A 47 -3.10 -10.63 34.52
N ASP A 48 -2.39 -10.65 35.64
CA ASP A 48 -2.49 -9.61 36.66
C ASP A 48 -1.68 -8.36 36.29
N GLY A 49 -2.12 -7.22 36.84
CA GLY A 49 -1.42 -5.94 36.73
C GLY A 49 -1.55 -5.29 35.35
N GLU A 50 -0.61 -4.42 35.02
CA GLU A 50 -0.68 -3.51 33.87
C GLU A 50 -0.28 -4.21 32.57
N TYR A 51 -1.10 -4.04 31.53
CA TYR A 51 -0.79 -4.38 30.14
C TYR A 51 -1.73 -3.63 29.19
N ILE A 52 -1.39 -3.61 27.90
CA ILE A 52 -2.29 -3.15 26.84
C ILE A 52 -2.73 -4.38 26.05
N ALA A 53 -4.04 -4.65 26.02
CA ALA A 53 -4.61 -5.68 25.16
C ALA A 53 -4.43 -5.29 23.69
N ALA A 54 -4.05 -6.26 22.87
CA ALA A 54 -3.77 -6.09 21.44
C ALA A 54 -4.79 -6.86 20.60
N TRP A 55 -4.41 -7.23 19.37
CA TRP A 55 -5.27 -7.98 18.46
C TRP A 55 -5.85 -9.27 19.10
N PHE A 56 -7.11 -9.56 18.76
CA PHE A 56 -7.82 -10.76 19.19
C PHE A 56 -8.42 -11.47 17.98
N VAL A 57 -8.19 -12.78 17.87
CA VAL A 57 -8.79 -13.64 16.84
C VAL A 57 -9.87 -14.50 17.49
N PRO A 58 -11.17 -14.17 17.32
CA PRO A 58 -12.27 -14.84 18.02
C PRO A 58 -12.32 -16.35 17.77
N ASP A 59 -12.19 -16.79 16.52
CA ASP A 59 -12.29 -18.20 16.13
C ASP A 59 -11.18 -19.07 16.74
N LEU A 60 -10.03 -18.46 17.03
CA LEU A 60 -8.90 -19.11 17.67
C LEU A 60 -8.85 -18.84 19.18
N GLN A 61 -9.66 -17.92 19.70
CA GLN A 61 -9.49 -17.39 21.06
C GLN A 61 -8.04 -16.97 21.34
N ASP A 62 -7.36 -16.46 20.32
CA ASP A 62 -5.98 -16.01 20.39
C ASP A 62 -5.98 -14.53 20.71
N ALA A 63 -5.54 -14.19 21.92
CA ALA A 63 -5.53 -12.83 22.44
C ALA A 63 -4.10 -12.40 22.68
N ALA A 64 -3.70 -11.25 22.14
CA ALA A 64 -2.35 -10.73 22.30
C ALA A 64 -2.27 -9.55 23.27
N ILE A 65 -1.05 -9.27 23.74
CA ILE A 65 -0.70 -8.06 24.49
C ILE A 65 0.44 -7.30 23.80
N ILE A 66 0.46 -5.98 23.97
CA ILE A 66 1.46 -5.11 23.32
C ILE A 66 2.84 -5.26 23.97
N ASN A 67 3.83 -5.45 23.12
CA ASN A 67 5.25 -5.40 23.45
C ASN A 67 5.75 -3.94 23.40
N SER A 68 6.69 -3.59 24.26
CA SER A 68 7.36 -2.29 24.26
C SER A 68 8.16 -2.02 23.01
N GLY A 69 8.54 -3.07 22.27
CA GLY A 69 9.25 -2.94 21.00
C GLY A 69 10.71 -2.50 21.14
N MET A 70 11.26 -2.54 22.36
CA MET A 70 12.61 -2.07 22.65
C MET A 70 13.28 -2.95 23.71
N SER A 71 13.49 -4.24 23.40
CA SER A 71 14.13 -5.15 24.35
C SER A 71 14.99 -6.22 23.67
N ARG A 72 15.71 -7.00 24.50
CA ARG A 72 16.49 -8.16 24.03
C ARG A 72 15.60 -9.21 23.35
N TRP A 73 14.28 -9.15 23.53
CA TRP A 73 13.31 -10.00 22.85
C TRP A 73 13.41 -9.93 21.32
N HIS A 74 13.95 -8.84 20.76
CA HIS A 74 14.22 -8.73 19.32
C HIS A 74 15.10 -9.87 18.80
N ASN A 75 16.03 -10.38 19.62
CA ASN A 75 16.89 -11.48 19.20
C ASN A 75 16.10 -12.79 19.05
N TYR A 76 15.09 -13.01 19.89
CA TYR A 76 14.19 -14.16 19.75
C TYR A 76 13.36 -14.06 18.47
N TYR A 77 12.74 -12.90 18.23
CA TYR A 77 12.00 -12.62 16.99
C TYR A 77 12.88 -12.82 15.74
N LEU A 78 14.10 -12.28 15.73
CA LEU A 78 15.01 -12.39 14.60
C LEU A 78 15.48 -13.84 14.38
N GLU A 79 15.77 -14.60 15.43
CA GLU A 79 16.15 -16.01 15.26
C GLU A 79 14.96 -16.87 14.85
N GLY A 80 13.76 -16.59 15.38
CA GLY A 80 12.52 -17.21 14.91
C GLY A 80 12.28 -16.93 13.42
N LEU A 81 12.45 -15.69 12.98
CA LEU A 81 12.38 -15.32 11.58
C LEU A 81 13.43 -16.05 10.74
N ASN A 82 14.67 -16.13 11.21
CA ASN A 82 15.75 -16.87 10.56
C ASN A 82 15.41 -18.35 10.40
N TRP A 83 14.84 -18.95 11.45
CA TRP A 83 14.40 -20.34 11.43
C TRP A 83 13.26 -20.56 10.44
N LEU A 84 12.23 -19.70 10.44
CA LEU A 84 11.11 -19.76 9.49
C LEU A 84 11.60 -19.60 8.04
N ALA A 85 12.47 -18.61 7.82
CA ALA A 85 13.08 -18.37 6.52
C ALA A 85 14.01 -19.50 6.08
N LYS A 86 14.63 -20.27 6.96
CA LYS A 86 15.46 -21.42 6.55
C LYS A 86 14.63 -22.67 6.31
N ASN A 87 13.79 -23.02 7.27
CA ASN A 87 13.20 -24.35 7.38
C ASN A 87 11.81 -24.44 6.78
N ILE A 88 11.00 -23.38 6.87
CA ILE A 88 9.60 -23.43 6.45
C ILE A 88 9.40 -23.03 5.00
N GLY A 89 10.12 -22.01 4.52
CA GLY A 89 9.92 -21.59 3.13
C GLY A 89 9.41 -20.18 2.93
N ILE A 90 9.16 -19.40 3.98
CA ILE A 90 8.43 -18.13 3.84
C ILE A 90 9.14 -17.19 2.86
N ASP A 91 8.38 -16.52 1.99
CA ASP A 91 8.92 -15.62 0.97
C ASP A 91 8.97 -14.17 1.44
N GLY A 92 8.59 -13.91 2.69
CA GLY A 92 8.63 -12.56 3.23
C GLY A 92 7.67 -12.31 4.37
N LEU A 93 7.46 -11.02 4.64
CA LEU A 93 6.71 -10.53 5.79
C LEU A 93 5.63 -9.54 5.38
N TYR A 94 4.49 -9.66 6.05
CA TYR A 94 3.53 -8.59 6.23
C TYR A 94 3.74 -8.02 7.63
N ILE A 95 3.98 -6.71 7.70
CA ILE A 95 4.20 -5.99 8.95
C ILE A 95 3.05 -5.00 9.13
N ASP A 96 2.32 -5.16 10.23
CA ASP A 96 1.21 -4.30 10.64
C ASP A 96 1.70 -3.39 11.76
N ASP A 97 1.99 -2.14 11.41
CA ASP A 97 2.79 -1.21 12.20
C ASP A 97 4.20 -1.75 12.55
N VAL A 98 5.15 -0.84 12.79
CA VAL A 98 6.51 -1.24 13.19
C VAL A 98 6.77 -0.86 14.64
N ALA A 99 7.08 -1.86 15.47
CA ALA A 99 7.44 -1.69 16.88
C ALA A 99 8.93 -1.93 17.13
N PHE A 100 9.82 -1.63 16.17
CA PHE A 100 11.25 -1.78 16.36
C PHE A 100 12.02 -0.79 15.47
N ASP A 101 13.25 -0.49 15.86
CA ASP A 101 14.09 0.51 15.20
C ASP A 101 14.65 0.05 13.84
N ARG A 102 15.25 0.99 13.11
CA ARG A 102 15.98 0.69 11.87
C ARG A 102 17.07 -0.37 12.04
N THR A 103 17.74 -0.47 13.19
CA THR A 103 18.77 -1.49 13.42
C THR A 103 18.17 -2.89 13.34
N THR A 104 17.01 -3.09 13.95
CA THR A 104 16.26 -4.34 13.91
C THR A 104 15.75 -4.61 12.50
N MET A 105 15.21 -3.61 11.79
CA MET A 105 14.78 -3.75 10.40
C MET A 105 15.90 -4.19 9.45
N LYS A 106 17.12 -3.66 9.62
CA LYS A 106 18.30 -4.10 8.86
C LYS A 106 18.58 -5.59 9.05
N ARG A 107 18.41 -6.09 10.28
CA ARG A 107 18.62 -7.50 10.62
C ARG A 107 17.51 -8.37 10.00
N VAL A 108 16.25 -7.92 10.07
CA VAL A 108 15.10 -8.56 9.39
C VAL A 108 15.40 -8.72 7.88
N ARG A 109 15.74 -7.61 7.21
CA ARG A 109 16.07 -7.61 5.78
C ARG A 109 17.22 -8.55 5.45
N LYS A 110 18.32 -8.47 6.20
CA LYS A 110 19.50 -9.33 5.99
C LYS A 110 19.16 -10.81 6.17
N ILE A 111 18.35 -11.17 7.16
CA ILE A 111 17.93 -12.55 7.39
C ILE A 111 17.11 -13.07 6.21
N LEU A 112 16.13 -12.29 5.73
CA LEU A 112 15.33 -12.67 4.58
C LEU A 112 16.19 -12.81 3.32
N ASP A 113 17.02 -11.83 2.99
CA ASP A 113 17.87 -11.88 1.78
C ASP A 113 18.89 -13.03 1.79
N THR A 114 19.40 -13.38 2.97
CA THR A 114 20.37 -14.49 3.10
C THR A 114 19.72 -15.84 2.80
N ASN A 115 18.44 -16.00 3.13
CA ASN A 115 17.78 -17.30 3.10
C ASN A 115 16.74 -17.43 1.97
N ARG A 116 16.31 -16.32 1.35
CA ARG A 116 15.18 -16.26 0.42
C ARG A 116 15.42 -15.26 -0.71
N GLU A 117 15.59 -15.80 -1.92
CA GLU A 117 15.78 -14.99 -3.11
C GLU A 117 14.53 -14.14 -3.43
N GLY A 118 14.72 -12.82 -3.48
CA GLY A 118 13.65 -11.86 -3.75
C GLY A 118 12.57 -11.84 -2.67
N ALA A 119 12.94 -11.99 -1.40
CA ALA A 119 11.98 -11.93 -0.30
C ALA A 119 11.32 -10.55 -0.16
N LEU A 120 10.02 -10.54 0.10
CA LEU A 120 9.16 -9.36 0.05
C LEU A 120 8.76 -8.88 1.45
N ILE A 121 8.87 -7.60 1.73
CA ILE A 121 8.33 -6.99 2.97
C ILE A 121 7.29 -5.95 2.58
N ASP A 122 6.06 -6.13 3.04
CA ASP A 122 5.01 -5.12 2.96
C ASP A 122 4.83 -4.48 4.33
N LEU A 123 4.71 -3.15 4.36
CA LEU A 123 4.30 -2.43 5.54
C LEU A 123 2.87 -1.93 5.40
N HIS A 124 2.09 -2.19 6.42
CA HIS A 124 0.75 -1.68 6.60
C HIS A 124 0.66 -0.80 7.84
N SER A 125 -0.24 0.17 7.77
CA SER A 125 -0.59 1.09 8.86
C SER A 125 -1.98 1.63 8.61
N ALA A 126 -2.76 1.74 9.69
CA ALA A 126 -3.91 2.62 9.75
C ALA A 126 -3.45 4.10 9.71
N ASN A 127 -4.36 5.03 9.43
CA ASN A 127 -4.05 6.46 9.47
C ASN A 127 -3.85 6.91 10.92
N GLN A 128 -2.58 7.09 11.29
CA GLN A 128 -2.16 7.52 12.63
C GLN A 128 -2.42 9.03 12.89
N PHE A 129 -2.97 9.76 11.92
CA PHE A 129 -3.29 11.18 12.05
C PHE A 129 -4.60 11.42 12.83
N ASN A 130 -4.70 10.86 14.03
CA ASN A 130 -5.90 10.98 14.87
C ASN A 130 -5.53 11.09 16.37
N GLN A 131 -6.55 11.35 17.20
CA GLN A 131 -6.36 11.60 18.64
C GLN A 131 -5.76 10.41 19.41
N ARG A 132 -6.02 9.17 18.97
CA ARG A 132 -5.53 7.96 19.64
C ARG A 132 -4.05 7.71 19.35
N ASP A 133 -3.61 8.16 18.18
CA ASP A 133 -2.32 7.79 17.60
C ASP A 133 -1.34 8.96 17.49
N GLY A 134 -1.71 10.13 18.00
CA GLY A 134 -0.81 11.25 18.22
C GLY A 134 -0.64 12.21 17.04
N PHE A 135 -1.55 12.18 16.06
CA PHE A 135 -1.56 13.08 14.90
C PHE A 135 -0.26 13.06 14.08
N VAL A 136 0.29 11.87 13.83
CA VAL A 136 1.45 11.67 12.97
C VAL A 136 1.03 11.01 11.66
N ASN A 137 1.61 11.46 10.54
CA ASN A 137 1.44 10.79 9.26
C ASN A 137 2.20 9.46 9.28
N SER A 138 1.58 8.39 8.76
CA SER A 138 2.14 7.04 8.77
C SER A 138 3.42 6.95 7.94
N ALA A 139 3.46 7.64 6.79
CA ALA A 139 4.67 7.68 5.98
C ALA A 139 5.85 8.35 6.71
N LEU A 140 5.55 9.39 7.49
CA LEU A 140 6.55 10.05 8.34
C LEU A 140 6.99 9.15 9.49
N LEU A 141 6.04 8.51 10.18
CA LEU A 141 6.28 7.64 11.32
C LEU A 141 7.24 6.48 10.96
N TYR A 142 7.08 5.89 9.78
CA TYR A 142 7.84 4.70 9.38
C TYR A 142 8.92 4.94 8.32
N MET A 143 9.23 6.21 8.02
CA MET A 143 10.14 6.58 6.93
C MET A 143 11.53 5.91 7.04
N GLU A 144 12.02 5.69 8.27
CA GLU A 144 13.33 5.06 8.49
C GLU A 144 13.39 3.59 8.03
N HIS A 145 12.24 2.95 7.84
CA HIS A 145 12.11 1.57 7.37
C HIS A 145 11.97 1.44 5.86
N PHE A 146 11.55 2.49 5.16
CA PHE A 146 11.23 2.45 3.73
C PHE A 146 12.34 1.86 2.84
N PRO A 147 13.64 2.10 3.10
CA PRO A 147 14.72 1.47 2.32
C PRO A 147 14.78 -0.06 2.38
N TYR A 148 14.02 -0.70 3.27
CA TYR A 148 14.01 -2.16 3.46
C TYR A 148 12.71 -2.82 3.00
N LEU A 149 11.72 -2.03 2.61
CA LEU A 149 10.39 -2.48 2.21
C LEU A 149 10.32 -2.70 0.69
N ASN A 150 9.29 -3.44 0.28
CA ASN A 150 8.96 -3.66 -1.13
C ASN A 150 7.64 -3.00 -1.51
N ARG A 151 6.69 -2.88 -0.56
CA ARG A 151 5.39 -2.26 -0.80
C ARG A 151 4.84 -1.58 0.43
N LEU A 152 4.06 -0.53 0.22
CA LEU A 152 3.24 0.08 1.26
C LEU A 152 1.79 -0.30 1.05
N TRP A 153 1.07 -0.38 2.16
CA TRP A 153 -0.36 -0.64 2.18
C TRP A 153 -0.96 0.18 3.32
N PHE A 154 -1.12 1.48 3.09
CA PHE A 154 -1.69 2.40 4.07
C PHE A 154 -3.19 2.51 3.86
N GLY A 155 -3.93 2.08 4.87
CA GLY A 155 -5.25 1.52 4.68
C GLY A 155 -6.35 2.14 5.53
N GLU A 156 -6.56 1.61 6.72
CA GLU A 156 -7.68 1.96 7.60
C GLU A 156 -7.67 3.45 7.90
N TYR A 157 -8.87 4.06 7.85
CA TYR A 157 -9.07 5.49 8.11
C TYR A 157 -8.35 6.45 7.13
N PHE A 158 -7.79 5.96 6.04
CA PHE A 158 -7.30 6.82 4.96
C PHE A 158 -8.46 7.38 4.15
N ASP A 159 -8.44 8.69 3.92
CA ASP A 159 -9.43 9.38 3.11
C ASP A 159 -8.97 9.44 1.64
N TYR A 160 -9.54 8.58 0.80
CA TYR A 160 -9.29 8.60 -0.64
C TYR A 160 -10.03 9.73 -1.38
N SER A 161 -10.80 10.55 -0.66
CA SER A 161 -11.35 11.82 -1.17
C SER A 161 -10.35 12.97 -1.07
N SER A 162 -9.29 12.82 -0.28
CA SER A 162 -8.27 13.85 -0.01
C SER A 162 -7.54 14.35 -1.27
N LYS A 163 -6.89 15.50 -1.11
CA LYS A 163 -6.20 16.24 -2.18
C LYS A 163 -5.03 15.45 -2.80
N PRO A 164 -4.65 15.75 -4.05
CA PRO A 164 -3.59 15.02 -4.76
C PRO A 164 -2.22 15.04 -4.06
N ASP A 165 -1.89 16.12 -3.37
CA ASP A 165 -0.66 16.21 -2.58
C ASP A 165 -0.60 15.16 -1.46
N PHE A 166 -1.70 14.96 -0.72
CA PHE A 166 -1.81 13.90 0.28
C PHE A 166 -1.65 12.51 -0.34
N TRP A 167 -2.27 12.27 -1.50
CA TRP A 167 -2.07 11.01 -2.23
C TRP A 167 -0.61 10.78 -2.58
N LEU A 168 0.08 11.80 -3.10
CA LEU A 168 1.48 11.70 -3.49
C LEU A 168 2.39 11.47 -2.29
N THR A 169 2.25 12.24 -1.21
CA THR A 169 3.20 12.22 -0.09
C THR A 169 2.93 11.13 0.92
N GLU A 170 1.67 10.75 1.11
CA GLU A 170 1.27 9.84 2.18
C GLU A 170 0.83 8.47 1.64
N VAL A 171 -0.01 8.43 0.60
CA VAL A 171 -0.65 7.17 0.14
C VAL A 171 0.22 6.40 -0.85
N SER A 172 0.92 7.10 -1.76
CA SER A 172 1.50 6.48 -2.96
C SER A 172 2.81 5.72 -2.75
N GLY A 173 3.65 6.16 -1.80
CA GLY A 173 5.03 5.67 -1.65
C GLY A 173 6.01 6.12 -2.75
N ILE A 174 5.53 6.72 -3.84
CA ILE A 174 6.32 7.07 -5.02
C ILE A 174 7.53 7.96 -4.69
N PRO A 175 7.42 9.01 -3.84
CA PRO A 175 8.57 9.85 -3.49
C PRO A 175 9.74 9.07 -2.89
N PHE A 176 9.50 7.87 -2.38
CA PHE A 176 10.47 7.01 -1.71
C PHE A 176 10.87 5.78 -2.54
N GLY A 177 10.44 5.70 -3.81
CA GLY A 177 10.71 4.55 -4.68
C GLY A 177 9.89 3.31 -4.32
N LEU A 178 8.81 3.48 -3.56
CA LEU A 178 7.86 2.43 -3.20
C LEU A 178 6.55 2.63 -3.96
N MET A 179 5.70 1.59 -3.96
CA MET A 179 4.33 1.68 -4.46
C MET A 179 3.36 1.33 -3.34
N GLY A 180 2.28 2.09 -3.26
CA GLY A 180 1.18 1.88 -2.33
C GLY A 180 0.08 0.96 -2.86
N GLU A 181 -0.82 0.56 -1.97
CA GLU A 181 -2.11 -0.05 -2.27
C GLU A 181 -3.19 0.55 -1.37
N MET A 182 -4.43 0.56 -1.87
CA MET A 182 -5.57 1.13 -1.14
C MET A 182 -6.35 0.04 -0.38
N LEU A 183 -6.88 0.38 0.79
CA LEU A 183 -7.71 -0.54 1.59
C LEU A 183 -9.09 0.01 1.92
N GLN A 184 -9.16 1.13 2.63
CA GLN A 184 -10.40 1.62 3.24
C GLN A 184 -11.50 1.70 2.17
N ASP A 185 -12.57 0.95 2.38
CA ASP A 185 -13.74 0.87 1.50
C ASP A 185 -13.43 0.50 0.03
N GLY A 186 -12.27 -0.12 -0.23
CA GLY A 186 -11.80 -0.48 -1.57
C GLY A 186 -11.09 0.66 -2.32
N GLY A 187 -10.92 1.82 -1.70
CA GLY A 187 -10.22 2.95 -2.30
C GLY A 187 -10.99 3.66 -3.42
N ASN A 188 -10.28 4.50 -4.17
CA ASN A 188 -10.78 5.10 -5.40
C ASN A 188 -9.97 4.55 -6.58
N PRO A 189 -10.53 3.67 -7.42
CA PRO A 189 -9.76 2.99 -8.45
C PRO A 189 -9.28 3.94 -9.56
N TRP A 190 -10.04 5.00 -9.89
CA TRP A 190 -9.62 5.98 -10.88
C TRP A 190 -8.45 6.82 -10.38
N ARG A 191 -8.56 7.38 -9.17
CA ARG A 191 -7.47 8.16 -8.55
C ARG A 191 -6.25 7.29 -8.27
N GLY A 192 -6.45 6.06 -7.80
CA GLY A 192 -5.37 5.09 -7.62
C GLY A 192 -4.56 4.84 -8.90
N MET A 193 -5.23 4.75 -10.05
CA MET A 193 -4.57 4.57 -11.34
C MET A 193 -3.70 5.76 -11.77
N VAL A 194 -3.92 6.98 -11.27
CA VAL A 194 -3.00 8.11 -11.48
C VAL A 194 -1.66 7.88 -10.76
N TYR A 195 -1.64 7.05 -9.71
CA TYR A 195 -0.44 6.69 -8.94
C TYR A 195 0.03 5.24 -9.16
N GLY A 196 -0.58 4.49 -10.08
CA GLY A 196 -0.22 3.08 -10.35
C GLY A 196 -0.65 2.13 -9.25
N MET A 197 -1.70 2.51 -8.52
CA MET A 197 -2.21 1.81 -7.35
C MET A 197 -3.58 1.18 -7.63
N THR A 198 -3.82 0.04 -7.00
CA THR A 198 -5.15 -0.61 -6.96
C THR A 198 -5.57 -0.88 -5.52
N SER A 199 -6.80 -1.34 -5.34
CA SER A 199 -7.25 -1.86 -4.04
C SER A 199 -6.54 -3.17 -3.69
N ARG A 200 -6.41 -3.45 -2.39
CA ARG A 200 -5.77 -4.65 -1.85
C ARG A 200 -6.78 -5.80 -1.78
N LEU A 201 -6.61 -6.80 -2.65
CA LEU A 201 -7.30 -8.09 -2.54
C LEU A 201 -6.75 -8.90 -1.34
N PRO A 202 -7.56 -9.62 -0.55
CA PRO A 202 -9.02 -9.81 -0.65
C PRO A 202 -9.85 -8.89 0.27
N TRP A 203 -9.26 -7.85 0.85
CA TRP A 203 -9.90 -7.09 1.92
C TRP A 203 -11.07 -6.23 1.45
N ALA A 204 -10.85 -5.37 0.46
CA ALA A 204 -11.89 -4.49 -0.06
C ALA A 204 -11.66 -4.11 -1.53
N GLY A 205 -12.75 -3.95 -2.27
CA GLY A 205 -12.75 -3.71 -3.71
C GLY A 205 -12.28 -4.92 -4.54
N ASP A 206 -12.46 -4.84 -5.85
CA ASP A 206 -12.00 -5.85 -6.80
C ASP A 206 -11.05 -5.24 -7.85
N PRO A 207 -9.73 -5.42 -7.72
CA PRO A 207 -8.77 -4.85 -8.66
C PRO A 207 -8.58 -5.70 -9.92
N ARG A 208 -9.16 -6.92 -9.98
CA ARG A 208 -8.92 -7.88 -11.07
C ARG A 208 -9.31 -7.34 -12.46
N PRO A 209 -10.42 -6.60 -12.64
CA PRO A 209 -10.74 -5.99 -13.93
C PRO A 209 -9.67 -5.00 -14.42
N VAL A 210 -9.09 -4.20 -13.51
CA VAL A 210 -8.00 -3.27 -13.82
C VAL A 210 -6.69 -4.04 -14.12
N TRP A 211 -6.38 -5.09 -13.35
CA TRP A 211 -5.23 -5.95 -13.63
C TRP A 211 -5.31 -6.60 -15.01
N LYS A 212 -6.50 -6.98 -15.48
CA LYS A 212 -6.68 -7.46 -16.85
C LYS A 212 -6.26 -6.42 -17.89
N VAL A 213 -6.59 -5.14 -17.68
CA VAL A 213 -6.09 -4.07 -18.57
C VAL A 213 -4.57 -3.97 -18.49
N TRP A 214 -3.98 -4.10 -17.30
CA TRP A 214 -2.53 -4.09 -17.15
C TRP A 214 -1.86 -5.24 -17.89
N ASP A 215 -2.41 -6.45 -17.83
CA ASP A 215 -1.91 -7.62 -18.55
C ASP A 215 -2.03 -7.46 -20.06
N ASP A 216 -3.21 -7.04 -20.55
CA ASP A 216 -3.47 -6.83 -21.98
C ASP A 216 -2.60 -5.69 -22.54
N PHE A 217 -2.38 -4.63 -21.75
CA PHE A 217 -1.48 -3.53 -22.07
C PHE A 217 0.00 -3.93 -21.96
N LYS A 218 0.36 -4.92 -21.13
CA LYS A 218 1.73 -5.23 -20.69
C LYS A 218 2.34 -4.10 -19.86
N MET A 219 1.68 -3.75 -18.75
CA MET A 219 2.08 -2.66 -17.86
C MET A 219 3.49 -2.82 -17.28
N ALA A 220 3.90 -4.05 -16.99
CA ALA A 220 5.24 -4.33 -16.45
C ALA A 220 6.33 -3.84 -17.42
N GLY A 221 7.30 -3.09 -16.90
CA GLY A 221 8.38 -2.49 -17.69
C GLY A 221 8.05 -1.11 -18.27
N SER A 222 6.81 -0.63 -18.15
CA SER A 222 6.48 0.75 -18.53
C SER A 222 7.17 1.78 -17.64
N ARG A 223 7.53 2.91 -18.24
CA ARG A 223 7.94 4.11 -17.52
C ARG A 223 6.72 4.94 -17.16
N MET A 224 6.55 5.22 -15.87
CA MET A 224 5.48 6.08 -15.36
C MET A 224 5.92 7.55 -15.38
N TYR A 225 5.10 8.38 -16.01
CA TYR A 225 5.21 9.83 -16.03
C TYR A 225 4.01 10.42 -15.32
N GLY A 226 4.16 10.69 -14.02
CA GLY A 226 3.09 11.24 -13.19
C GLY A 226 2.77 12.70 -13.49
N TYR A 227 1.56 13.14 -13.17
CA TYR A 227 1.13 14.55 -13.35
C TYR A 227 2.04 15.57 -12.66
N TRP A 228 2.75 15.16 -11.60
CA TRP A 228 3.72 15.98 -10.87
C TRP A 228 5.05 16.18 -11.62
N SER A 229 5.33 15.37 -12.64
CA SER A 229 6.56 15.46 -13.41
C SER A 229 6.46 16.53 -14.49
N THR A 230 7.48 17.37 -14.62
CA THR A 230 7.62 18.31 -15.74
C THR A 230 7.69 17.61 -17.08
N ASP A 231 8.18 16.37 -17.08
CA ASP A 231 8.42 15.55 -18.27
C ASP A 231 7.19 14.73 -18.67
N CYS A 232 6.05 14.89 -17.98
CA CYS A 232 4.83 14.19 -18.35
C CYS A 232 4.34 14.65 -19.74
N PRO A 233 4.29 13.74 -20.73
CA PRO A 233 3.92 14.09 -22.10
C PRO A 233 2.41 14.30 -22.27
N VAL A 234 1.61 14.07 -21.23
CA VAL A 234 0.16 14.22 -21.26
C VAL A 234 -0.30 15.10 -20.11
N LYS A 235 -1.04 16.15 -20.44
CA LYS A 235 -1.62 17.10 -19.48
C LYS A 235 -3.08 17.34 -19.81
N THR A 236 -3.83 17.83 -18.83
CA THR A 236 -5.19 18.34 -19.01
C THR A 236 -5.16 19.87 -19.01
N ASP A 237 -6.22 20.48 -19.52
CA ASP A 237 -6.46 21.94 -19.42
C ASP A 237 -7.18 22.34 -18.12
N ASN A 238 -7.37 21.40 -17.19
CA ASN A 238 -8.03 21.64 -15.90
C ASN A 238 -7.18 21.08 -14.73
N PRO A 239 -6.79 21.92 -13.75
CA PRO A 239 -5.92 21.50 -12.65
C PRO A 239 -6.53 20.44 -11.71
N ASP A 240 -7.84 20.28 -11.68
CA ASP A 240 -8.54 19.31 -10.83
C ASP A 240 -8.75 17.95 -11.53
N ILE A 241 -8.40 17.84 -12.82
CA ILE A 241 -8.41 16.55 -13.53
C ILE A 241 -6.97 16.19 -13.88
N LEU A 242 -6.42 15.16 -13.26
CA LEU A 242 -5.01 14.83 -13.35
C LEU A 242 -4.75 13.70 -14.35
N ALA A 243 -3.58 13.72 -15.00
CA ALA A 243 -3.17 12.75 -15.99
C ALA A 243 -1.77 12.16 -15.69
N THR A 244 -1.68 10.84 -15.68
CA THR A 244 -0.41 10.09 -15.62
C THR A 244 -0.29 9.23 -16.86
N ALA A 245 0.88 9.24 -17.51
CA ALA A 245 1.16 8.39 -18.66
C ALA A 245 2.07 7.22 -18.27
N TYR A 246 1.70 6.01 -18.67
CA TYR A 246 2.50 4.80 -18.62
C TYR A 246 2.98 4.49 -20.04
N VAL A 247 4.28 4.65 -20.26
CA VAL A 247 4.89 4.61 -21.59
C VAL A 247 5.80 3.41 -21.68
N HIS A 248 5.56 2.57 -22.67
CA HIS A 248 6.48 1.53 -23.12
C HIS A 248 7.02 1.93 -24.50
N ASP A 249 7.97 1.19 -25.05
CA ASP A 249 8.59 1.49 -26.35
C ASP A 249 7.62 1.51 -27.56
N ASP A 250 6.46 0.87 -27.44
CA ASP A 250 5.52 0.64 -28.54
C ASP A 250 4.05 0.94 -28.20
N ARG A 251 3.77 1.41 -26.98
CA ARG A 251 2.41 1.67 -26.48
C ARG A 251 2.38 2.69 -25.35
N VAL A 252 1.27 3.41 -25.23
CA VAL A 252 1.05 4.39 -24.16
C VAL A 252 -0.33 4.18 -23.56
N LEU A 253 -0.40 4.09 -22.23
CA LEU A 253 -1.64 4.13 -21.46
C LEU A 253 -1.67 5.43 -20.66
N ILE A 254 -2.79 6.13 -20.68
CA ILE A 254 -3.03 7.36 -19.95
C ILE A 254 -4.09 7.07 -18.90
N ALA A 255 -3.77 7.32 -17.63
CA ALA A 255 -4.73 7.31 -16.54
C ALA A 255 -5.16 8.74 -16.23
N LEU A 256 -6.47 8.99 -16.27
CA LEU A 256 -7.11 10.24 -15.89
C LEU A 256 -7.94 10.04 -14.63
N ALA A 257 -7.97 11.02 -13.73
CA ALA A 257 -8.91 11.02 -12.61
C ALA A 257 -9.28 12.44 -12.14
N SER A 258 -10.48 12.56 -11.56
CA SER A 258 -11.10 13.81 -11.15
C SER A 258 -11.03 14.06 -9.64
N TRP A 259 -10.60 15.27 -9.29
CA TRP A 259 -10.76 15.95 -8.00
C TRP A 259 -11.76 17.10 -8.06
N ALA A 260 -12.39 17.35 -9.20
CA ALA A 260 -13.45 18.34 -9.33
C ALA A 260 -14.74 17.88 -8.62
N ASP A 261 -15.46 18.83 -8.03
CA ASP A 261 -16.75 18.59 -7.36
C ASP A 261 -17.89 18.32 -8.35
N GLU A 262 -17.73 18.77 -9.59
CA GLU A 262 -18.73 18.66 -10.66
C GLU A 262 -18.16 17.97 -11.91
N THR A 263 -19.05 17.38 -12.72
CA THR A 263 -18.69 16.80 -14.01
C THR A 263 -18.05 17.87 -14.89
N THR A 264 -16.81 17.63 -15.28
CA THR A 264 -15.99 18.62 -15.99
C THR A 264 -15.57 18.08 -17.34
N THR A 265 -15.66 18.93 -18.36
CA THR A 265 -15.17 18.62 -19.70
C THR A 265 -13.76 19.17 -19.87
N ILE A 266 -12.82 18.29 -20.24
CA ILE A 266 -11.39 18.64 -20.44
C ILE A 266 -10.92 18.36 -21.86
N ARG A 267 -9.79 18.94 -22.22
CA ARG A 267 -9.01 18.56 -23.40
C ARG A 267 -7.63 18.07 -22.97
N LEU A 268 -7.15 17.02 -23.63
CA LEU A 268 -5.79 16.54 -23.41
C LEU A 268 -4.82 17.34 -24.27
N SER A 269 -3.76 17.82 -23.64
CA SER A 269 -2.55 18.28 -24.30
C SER A 269 -1.55 17.13 -24.31
N ILE A 270 -1.28 16.60 -25.50
CA ILE A 270 -0.36 15.48 -25.71
C ILE A 270 0.85 16.00 -26.48
N ASP A 271 2.04 15.86 -25.89
CA ASP A 271 3.31 16.09 -26.58
C ASP A 271 3.64 14.86 -27.46
N TRP A 272 3.32 14.98 -28.74
CA TRP A 272 3.54 13.90 -29.71
C TRP A 272 5.01 13.72 -30.07
N ASP A 273 5.87 14.71 -29.82
CA ASP A 273 7.31 14.60 -30.11
C ASP A 273 8.05 13.81 -29.02
N ALA A 274 7.41 13.62 -27.85
CA ALA A 274 7.89 12.72 -26.81
C ALA A 274 7.70 11.23 -27.14
N PHE A 275 6.99 10.89 -28.22
CA PHE A 275 6.71 9.51 -28.62
C PHE A 275 7.37 9.15 -29.96
N TRP A 276 7.55 7.85 -30.20
CA TRP A 276 8.09 7.32 -31.46
C TRP A 276 7.09 7.37 -32.63
N PHE A 277 5.91 7.97 -32.45
CA PHE A 277 4.88 8.10 -33.47
C PHE A 277 4.33 9.53 -33.55
N LYS A 278 3.76 9.87 -34.71
CA LYS A 278 3.04 11.13 -34.90
C LYS A 278 1.55 10.97 -34.61
N ARG A 279 0.88 12.11 -34.40
CA ARG A 279 -0.56 12.22 -34.10
C ARG A 279 -1.48 11.62 -35.16
N GLU A 280 -1.08 11.69 -36.43
CA GLU A 280 -1.96 11.39 -37.55
C GLU A 280 -2.51 9.96 -37.48
N GLY A 281 -3.84 9.84 -37.62
CA GLY A 281 -4.55 8.56 -37.52
C GLY A 281 -4.72 8.00 -36.10
N ARG A 282 -4.14 8.63 -35.06
CA ARG A 282 -4.21 8.14 -33.68
C ARG A 282 -5.55 8.38 -33.01
N ARG A 283 -5.91 7.47 -32.11
CA ARG A 283 -7.14 7.45 -31.34
C ARG A 283 -6.85 7.10 -29.88
N LEU A 284 -7.69 7.62 -28.98
CA LEU A 284 -7.68 7.24 -27.58
C LEU A 284 -8.72 6.15 -27.37
N TYR A 285 -8.29 4.91 -27.23
CA TYR A 285 -9.18 3.78 -26.97
C TYR A 285 -9.33 3.56 -25.46
N ALA A 286 -10.56 3.69 -24.96
CA ALA A 286 -10.94 3.34 -23.61
C ALA A 286 -11.44 1.88 -23.61
N PRO A 287 -10.68 0.88 -23.11
CA PRO A 287 -11.19 -0.49 -23.00
C PRO A 287 -12.39 -0.54 -22.04
N GLY A 288 -13.35 -1.42 -22.30
CA GLY A 288 -14.42 -1.68 -21.34
C GLY A 288 -13.89 -2.40 -20.10
N VAL A 289 -14.14 -1.84 -18.92
CA VAL A 289 -13.70 -2.40 -17.63
C VAL A 289 -14.90 -2.40 -16.68
N PRO A 290 -15.40 -3.57 -16.27
CA PRO A 290 -16.50 -3.69 -15.31
C PRO A 290 -16.28 -2.80 -14.08
N ASP A 291 -17.33 -2.07 -13.69
CA ASP A 291 -17.37 -1.16 -12.55
C ASP A 291 -16.35 0.00 -12.57
N PHE A 292 -15.66 0.23 -13.70
CA PHE A 292 -14.67 1.28 -13.87
C PHE A 292 -14.95 2.20 -15.07
N GLN A 293 -15.16 1.65 -16.27
CA GLN A 293 -15.48 2.46 -17.47
C GLN A 293 -16.15 1.64 -18.58
N SER A 294 -16.97 2.30 -19.39
CA SER A 294 -17.52 1.73 -20.62
C SER A 294 -16.49 1.76 -21.76
N GLU A 295 -16.58 0.82 -22.70
CA GLU A 295 -15.75 0.86 -23.91
C GLU A 295 -16.13 2.04 -24.79
N THR A 296 -15.14 2.82 -25.24
CA THR A 296 -15.33 3.92 -26.19
C THR A 296 -14.02 4.34 -26.87
N VAL A 297 -14.13 5.20 -27.88
CA VAL A 297 -12.99 5.78 -28.59
C VAL A 297 -13.15 7.29 -28.68
N PHE A 298 -12.11 8.03 -28.30
CA PHE A 298 -12.06 9.48 -28.42
C PHE A 298 -11.09 9.91 -29.53
N ASP A 299 -11.43 11.01 -30.20
CA ASP A 299 -10.42 11.77 -30.95
C ASP A 299 -9.52 12.49 -29.93
N PRO A 300 -8.18 12.42 -30.05
CA PRO A 300 -7.27 13.09 -29.13
C PRO A 300 -7.47 14.60 -28.98
N ALA A 301 -8.10 15.27 -29.95
CA ALA A 301 -8.44 16.70 -29.86
C ALA A 301 -9.89 16.97 -29.43
N ALA A 302 -10.73 15.95 -29.31
CA ALA A 302 -12.09 16.12 -28.82
C ALA A 302 -12.10 16.35 -27.29
N PRO A 303 -13.09 17.10 -26.79
CA PRO A 303 -13.31 17.19 -25.35
C PRO A 303 -13.71 15.83 -24.77
N ILE A 304 -13.28 15.56 -23.53
CA ILE A 304 -13.61 14.35 -22.76
C ILE A 304 -14.35 14.78 -21.49
N SER A 305 -15.50 14.19 -21.22
CA SER A 305 -16.25 14.41 -19.97
C SER A 305 -15.72 13.50 -18.86
N VAL A 306 -15.50 14.05 -17.67
CA VAL A 306 -15.02 13.31 -16.49
C VAL A 306 -15.91 13.66 -15.29
N GLU A 307 -16.53 12.64 -14.70
CA GLU A 307 -17.39 12.78 -13.52
C GLU A 307 -16.55 12.96 -12.23
N PRO A 308 -17.12 13.56 -11.17
CA PRO A 308 -16.47 13.69 -9.86
C PRO A 308 -15.97 12.35 -9.32
N GLY A 309 -14.72 12.33 -8.87
CA GLY A 309 -14.10 11.12 -8.31
C GLY A 309 -13.88 9.97 -9.30
N LYS A 310 -14.22 10.13 -10.58
CA LYS A 310 -14.01 9.13 -11.64
C LYS A 310 -12.93 9.57 -12.62
N GLY A 311 -12.77 8.82 -13.71
CA GLY A 311 -11.65 8.96 -14.62
C GLY A 311 -11.73 8.00 -15.80
N TRP A 312 -10.61 7.88 -16.51
CA TRP A 312 -10.48 7.00 -17.68
C TRP A 312 -9.09 6.38 -17.75
N LEU A 313 -9.02 5.13 -18.22
CA LEU A 313 -7.82 4.51 -18.78
C LEU A 313 -7.94 4.57 -20.30
N LEU A 314 -7.00 5.27 -20.94
CA LEU A 314 -6.99 5.51 -22.38
C LEU A 314 -5.71 4.95 -22.97
N ILE A 315 -5.81 4.03 -23.92
CA ILE A 315 -4.67 3.50 -24.66
C ILE A 315 -4.57 4.25 -25.98
N LEU A 316 -3.40 4.86 -26.24
CA LEU A 316 -3.11 5.46 -27.53
C LEU A 316 -2.92 4.35 -28.57
N ARG A 317 -3.78 4.36 -29.59
CA ARG A 317 -3.73 3.48 -30.76
C ARG A 317 -3.53 4.29 -32.02
#